data_AF-A0AAN0W4P3-F1
#
_entry.id   AF-A0AAN0W4P3-F1
#
_cell.length_a   1.000
_cell.length_b   1.000
_cell.length_c   1.000
_cell.angle_alpha   90.00
_cell.angle_beta   90.00
_cell.angle_gamma   90.00
#
_symmetry.space_group_name_H-M   'P 1'
#
loop_
_entity.id
_entity.type
_entity.pdbx_description
1 polymer ?
#
loop_
_entity_poly.entity_id
_entity_poly.type
_entity_poly.pdbx_seq_one_letter_code
_entity_poly.pdbx_strand_id
1 'polypeptide(L)'
;MAKAYRPIGRLKGWYEYYNTPCDICGHEGMCMINEDNNRVVCCRVESERPFGQKGACPGYLHFLDGKSSKKVDFTNIEVHKEREKKDIRSLNIAYQFLLKNSEIAKEHLEHLVNIRGMTEEEINVRQYNSFPEKPWQIVNNILKNSNYFTAENFLGVPGFYTAQGKNNKYVTISGAQDSILIPCRDITKQIVGFQYRLQKVLNKLKITTKNKDFKAEIIKQPNIVRVIFCGKVAFEGAIDENEKVFKLKDEVVGSIKLKKGRKYLWLASSGKENGTGVGNPLPIHLAVPFQKMAEWTMGEEYQLGDTIWITEGLLKADRIAQLLYDYRKSSVFKEQKIDTFGSNVFGLPGVQTYNLILPLIKQKKVKRVVLAYDIDAATNDYVKMHLFRFSKELSKLGVELYTSIWNADEAKGLDDLLHLKLIPTIVRIA
;
A
#
# COMPACT_ATOMS: atom_id res chain seq x y z
N MET A 1 8.23 -14.15 -16.38
CA MET A 1 7.28 -13.14 -16.91
C MET A 1 6.38 -12.68 -15.79
N ALA A 2 6.08 -11.37 -15.69
CA ALA A 2 5.16 -10.88 -14.67
C ALA A 2 3.73 -11.39 -14.98
N LYS A 3 3.02 -11.95 -13.98
CA LYS A 3 1.65 -12.46 -14.19
C LYS A 3 0.74 -11.30 -14.62
N ALA A 4 0.09 -11.42 -15.77
CA ALA A 4 -0.83 -10.41 -16.29
C ALA A 4 -2.09 -10.31 -15.41
N TYR A 5 -2.60 -11.47 -14.99
CA TYR A 5 -3.76 -11.62 -14.12
C TYR A 5 -3.38 -12.32 -12.82
N ARG A 6 -4.06 -11.97 -11.73
CA ARG A 6 -3.86 -12.59 -10.41
C ARG A 6 -5.19 -13.16 -9.90
N PRO A 7 -5.27 -14.46 -9.56
CA PRO A 7 -6.50 -15.04 -9.03
C PRO A 7 -6.91 -14.37 -7.72
N ILE A 8 -8.20 -14.19 -7.52
CA ILE A 8 -8.76 -13.62 -6.30
C ILE A 8 -9.28 -14.78 -5.45
N GLY A 9 -8.53 -15.15 -4.40
CA GLY A 9 -8.81 -16.37 -3.63
C GLY A 9 -10.24 -16.49 -3.06
N ARG A 10 -10.93 -15.38 -2.80
CA ARG A 10 -12.31 -15.36 -2.26
C ARG A 10 -13.41 -15.27 -3.31
N LEU A 11 -13.09 -14.87 -4.53
CA LEU A 11 -14.03 -14.75 -5.64
C LEU A 11 -13.61 -15.77 -6.70
N LYS A 12 -14.11 -16.99 -6.55
CA LYS A 12 -13.80 -18.08 -7.48
C LYS A 12 -14.15 -17.64 -8.92
N GLY A 13 -13.22 -17.89 -9.85
CA GLY A 13 -13.35 -17.48 -11.24
C GLY A 13 -13.15 -15.99 -11.50
N TRP A 14 -12.68 -15.20 -10.51
CA TRP A 14 -12.32 -13.80 -10.70
C TRP A 14 -10.82 -13.57 -10.58
N TYR A 15 -10.32 -12.69 -11.43
CA TYR A 15 -8.91 -12.38 -11.55
C TYR A 15 -8.69 -10.88 -11.59
N GLU A 16 -7.76 -10.36 -10.79
CA GLU A 16 -7.36 -8.97 -10.83
C GLU A 16 -6.50 -8.69 -12.06
N TYR A 17 -6.76 -7.57 -12.74
CA TYR A 17 -5.85 -6.98 -13.73
C TYR A 17 -4.56 -6.54 -13.04
N TYR A 18 -3.50 -7.34 -13.07
CA TYR A 18 -2.31 -7.10 -12.23
C TYR A 18 -1.20 -6.34 -12.96
N ASN A 19 -0.70 -6.88 -14.07
CA ASN A 19 0.26 -6.22 -14.97
C ASN A 19 -0.31 -6.07 -16.38
N THR A 20 -1.63 -5.93 -16.47
CA THR A 20 -2.36 -5.70 -17.71
C THR A 20 -3.42 -4.63 -17.49
N PRO A 21 -3.67 -3.73 -18.45
CA PRO A 21 -4.71 -2.71 -18.31
C PRO A 21 -6.11 -3.35 -18.28
N CYS A 22 -7.00 -2.78 -17.48
CA CYS A 22 -8.42 -3.10 -17.43
C CYS A 22 -9.11 -2.78 -18.77
N ASP A 23 -9.94 -3.69 -19.28
CA ASP A 23 -10.67 -3.50 -20.54
C ASP A 23 -11.67 -2.31 -20.51
N ILE A 24 -12.06 -1.85 -19.33
CA ILE A 24 -12.99 -0.72 -19.16
C ILE A 24 -12.27 0.62 -18.96
N CYS A 25 -11.33 0.70 -18.03
CA CYS A 25 -10.68 1.98 -17.69
C CYS A 25 -9.25 2.13 -18.24
N GLY A 26 -8.68 1.10 -18.87
CA GLY A 26 -7.30 1.11 -19.37
C GLY A 26 -6.21 1.18 -18.29
N HIS A 27 -6.57 1.08 -17.00
CA HIS A 27 -5.64 1.15 -15.88
C HIS A 27 -5.33 -0.23 -15.31
N GLU A 28 -4.11 -0.40 -14.79
CA GLU A 28 -3.67 -1.62 -14.09
C GLU A 28 -4.08 -1.58 -12.60
N GLY A 29 -4.33 -2.75 -12.03
CA GLY A 29 -4.66 -2.96 -10.61
C GLY A 29 -6.09 -2.61 -10.22
N MET A 30 -6.55 -3.22 -9.12
CA MET A 30 -7.85 -3.02 -8.46
C MET A 30 -9.08 -3.54 -9.23
N CYS A 31 -9.08 -3.42 -10.55
CA CYS A 31 -10.16 -3.96 -11.39
C CYS A 31 -10.02 -5.48 -11.50
N MET A 32 -11.13 -6.17 -11.76
CA MET A 32 -11.15 -7.62 -11.92
C MET A 32 -11.99 -8.06 -13.10
N ILE A 33 -11.61 -9.17 -13.71
CA ILE A 33 -12.31 -9.85 -14.81
C ILE A 33 -12.73 -11.25 -14.35
N ASN A 34 -13.90 -11.68 -14.81
CA ASN A 34 -14.35 -13.05 -14.62
C ASN A 34 -13.76 -13.97 -15.69
N GLU A 35 -13.58 -15.25 -15.36
CA GLU A 35 -13.05 -16.28 -16.26
C GLU A 35 -13.88 -16.46 -17.54
N ASP A 36 -15.14 -16.03 -17.53
CA ASP A 36 -16.01 -15.98 -18.71
C ASP A 36 -15.60 -14.94 -19.78
N ASN A 37 -14.58 -14.12 -19.51
CA ASN A 37 -14.10 -13.06 -20.41
C ASN A 37 -15.15 -12.01 -20.80
N ASN A 38 -16.27 -11.92 -20.08
CA ASN A 38 -17.35 -10.98 -20.36
C ASN A 38 -17.59 -10.01 -19.21
N ARG A 39 -17.56 -10.50 -17.96
CA ARG A 39 -17.84 -9.66 -16.79
C ARG A 39 -16.58 -8.98 -16.27
N VAL A 40 -16.62 -7.66 -16.13
CA VAL A 40 -15.53 -6.85 -15.57
C VAL A 40 -16.06 -5.99 -14.44
N VAL A 41 -15.43 -6.04 -13.27
CA VAL A 41 -15.66 -5.06 -12.21
C VAL A 41 -14.59 -3.99 -12.31
N CYS A 42 -15.01 -2.78 -12.67
CA CYS A 42 -14.14 -1.61 -12.80
C CYS A 42 -14.30 -0.68 -11.60
N CYS A 43 -13.19 -0.28 -10.98
CA CYS A 43 -13.18 0.62 -9.82
C CYS A 43 -13.15 2.11 -10.20
N ARG A 44 -13.12 2.43 -11.50
CA ARG A 44 -12.88 3.80 -11.99
C ARG A 44 -13.98 4.34 -12.90
N VAL A 45 -14.70 3.47 -13.60
CA VAL A 45 -15.79 3.87 -14.49
C VAL A 45 -17.08 3.36 -13.88
N GLU A 46 -18.01 4.27 -13.61
CA GLU A 46 -19.31 3.94 -13.03
C GLU A 46 -20.18 3.17 -14.02
N SER A 47 -21.06 2.33 -13.48
CA SER A 47 -22.18 1.72 -14.20
C SER A 47 -23.39 1.70 -13.27
N GLU A 48 -24.57 1.39 -13.82
CA GLU A 48 -25.80 1.21 -13.02
C GLU A 48 -25.75 -0.01 -12.08
N ARG A 49 -24.68 -0.82 -12.14
CA ARG A 49 -24.54 -2.08 -11.40
C ARG A 49 -23.41 -1.97 -10.38
N PRO A 50 -23.65 -1.35 -9.21
CA PRO A 50 -22.63 -1.24 -8.17
C PRO A 50 -22.21 -2.63 -7.65
N PHE A 51 -20.92 -2.79 -7.39
CA PHE A 51 -20.31 -4.03 -6.89
C PHE A 51 -19.39 -3.75 -5.70
N GLY A 52 -19.56 -4.50 -4.60
CA GLY A 52 -18.66 -4.43 -3.44
C GLY A 52 -18.60 -3.06 -2.76
N GLN A 53 -19.69 -2.29 -2.76
CA GLN A 53 -19.71 -0.88 -2.31
C GLN A 53 -19.29 -0.64 -0.85
N LYS A 54 -19.38 -1.66 -0.01
CA LYS A 54 -18.94 -1.62 1.39
C LYS A 54 -17.45 -1.99 1.58
N GLY A 55 -16.75 -2.36 0.50
CA GLY A 55 -15.37 -2.81 0.53
C GLY A 55 -14.34 -1.68 0.43
N ALA A 56 -13.07 -2.05 0.56
CA ALA A 56 -11.95 -1.10 0.49
C ALA A 56 -11.77 -0.43 -0.88
N CYS A 57 -12.29 -1.06 -1.94
CA CYS A 57 -12.31 -0.48 -3.27
C CYS A 57 -13.66 -0.80 -3.94
N PRO A 58 -14.64 0.10 -3.80
CA PRO A 58 -15.93 -0.08 -4.45
C PRO A 58 -15.74 -0.06 -5.97
N GLY A 59 -16.51 -0.90 -6.67
CA GLY A 59 -16.46 -1.00 -8.12
C GLY A 59 -17.84 -1.09 -8.75
N TYR A 60 -17.85 -1.21 -10.07
CA TYR A 60 -19.06 -1.27 -10.88
C TYR A 60 -18.92 -2.40 -11.89
N LEU A 61 -19.96 -3.21 -12.03
CA LEU A 61 -19.98 -4.34 -12.95
C LEU A 61 -20.31 -3.86 -14.37
N HIS A 62 -19.48 -4.27 -15.31
CA HIS A 62 -19.59 -4.02 -16.75
C HIS A 62 -19.62 -5.35 -17.50
N PHE A 63 -20.25 -5.34 -18.67
CA PHE A 63 -20.30 -6.46 -19.61
C PHE A 63 -19.60 -6.04 -20.90
N LEU A 64 -18.67 -6.87 -21.37
CA LEU A 64 -17.89 -6.57 -22.57
C LEU A 64 -18.66 -6.88 -23.85
N ASP A 65 -19.61 -7.82 -23.81
CA ASP A 65 -20.52 -8.19 -24.91
C ASP A 65 -19.78 -8.38 -26.26
N GLY A 66 -18.67 -9.12 -26.23
CA GLY A 66 -17.85 -9.40 -27.41
C GLY A 66 -16.90 -8.27 -27.84
N LYS A 67 -16.90 -7.13 -27.15
CA LYS A 67 -15.95 -6.02 -27.39
C LYS A 67 -14.58 -6.23 -26.73
N SER A 68 -14.37 -7.36 -26.05
CA SER A 68 -13.06 -7.69 -25.48
C SER A 68 -12.04 -7.85 -26.60
N SER A 69 -10.93 -7.11 -26.49
CA SER A 69 -9.81 -7.25 -27.41
C SER A 69 -9.00 -8.55 -27.19
N LYS A 70 -9.25 -9.30 -26.10
CA LYS A 70 -8.43 -10.45 -25.69
C LYS A 70 -9.26 -11.54 -25.00
N LYS A 71 -9.45 -12.69 -25.66
CA LYS A 71 -9.85 -13.93 -24.98
C LYS A 71 -8.66 -14.47 -24.19
N VAL A 72 -8.77 -14.47 -22.87
CA VAL A 72 -7.78 -14.97 -21.92
C VAL A 72 -8.16 -16.39 -21.50
N ASP A 73 -7.20 -17.30 -21.59
CA ASP A 73 -7.32 -18.64 -21.01
C ASP A 73 -6.83 -18.62 -19.55
N PHE A 74 -7.77 -18.76 -18.63
CA PHE A 74 -7.50 -18.75 -17.19
C PHE A 74 -7.13 -20.12 -16.63
N THR A 75 -7.25 -21.21 -17.40
CA THR A 75 -6.97 -22.58 -16.94
C THR A 75 -5.50 -22.81 -16.61
N ASN A 76 -4.61 -22.07 -17.28
CA ASN A 76 -3.16 -22.15 -17.11
C ASN A 76 -2.61 -21.27 -15.96
N ILE A 77 -3.47 -20.58 -15.21
CA ILE A 77 -3.05 -19.75 -14.09
C ILE A 77 -3.03 -20.59 -12.81
N GLU A 78 -1.84 -20.87 -12.29
CA GLU A 78 -1.67 -21.56 -11.00
C GLU A 78 -2.44 -20.85 -9.87
N VAL A 79 -3.40 -21.56 -9.29
CA VAL A 79 -4.16 -21.14 -8.11
C VAL A 79 -3.55 -21.84 -6.89
N HIS A 80 -2.84 -21.08 -6.06
CA HIS A 80 -2.33 -21.61 -4.79
C HIS A 80 -3.43 -21.58 -3.73
N LYS A 81 -3.43 -22.59 -2.85
CA LYS A 81 -4.30 -22.60 -1.66
C LYS A 81 -3.83 -21.53 -0.67
N GLU A 82 -4.50 -20.39 -0.67
CA GLU A 82 -4.28 -19.31 0.31
C GLU A 82 -4.96 -19.63 1.65
N ARG A 83 -4.51 -18.96 2.72
CA ARG A 83 -5.13 -19.02 4.05
C ARG A 83 -5.88 -17.73 4.33
N GLU A 84 -6.99 -17.85 5.07
CA GLU A 84 -7.71 -16.69 5.56
C GLU A 84 -6.84 -15.86 6.53
N LYS A 85 -7.07 -14.55 6.51
CA LYS A 85 -6.35 -13.62 7.37
C LYS A 85 -6.76 -13.86 8.82
N LYS A 86 -5.76 -14.09 9.67
CA LYS A 86 -5.97 -14.29 11.11
C LYS A 86 -6.50 -13.05 11.81
N ASP A 87 -7.04 -13.28 13.01
CA ASP A 87 -7.48 -12.23 13.92
C ASP A 87 -6.32 -11.33 14.36
N ILE A 88 -6.66 -10.12 14.81
CA ILE A 88 -5.71 -9.06 15.18
C ILE A 88 -4.68 -9.53 16.21
N ARG A 89 -5.10 -10.31 17.22
CA ARG A 89 -4.20 -10.78 18.27
C ARG A 89 -3.17 -11.73 17.68
N SER A 90 -3.59 -12.70 16.88
CA SER A 90 -2.69 -13.63 16.21
C SER A 90 -1.70 -12.92 15.27
N LEU A 91 -2.16 -11.92 14.51
CA LEU A 91 -1.30 -11.09 13.66
C LEU A 91 -0.24 -10.38 14.49
N ASN A 92 -0.67 -9.68 15.54
CA ASN A 92 0.22 -8.90 16.40
C ASN A 92 1.29 -9.79 17.04
N ILE A 93 0.93 -10.96 17.57
CA ILE A 93 1.91 -11.87 18.18
C ILE A 93 2.95 -12.29 17.12
N ALA A 94 2.54 -12.78 15.95
CA ALA A 94 3.48 -13.21 14.91
C ALA A 94 4.42 -12.07 14.46
N TYR A 95 3.89 -10.86 14.31
CA TYR A 95 4.66 -9.68 13.94
C TYR A 95 5.59 -9.16 15.04
N GLN A 96 5.21 -9.24 16.31
CA GLN A 96 6.10 -8.91 17.43
C GLN A 96 7.28 -9.90 17.50
N PHE A 97 7.04 -11.19 17.24
CA PHE A 97 8.14 -12.16 17.15
C PHE A 97 9.07 -11.89 15.96
N LEU A 98 8.52 -11.47 14.81
CA LEU A 98 9.34 -11.01 13.68
C LEU A 98 10.26 -9.86 14.11
N LEU A 99 9.70 -8.80 14.70
CA LEU A 99 10.47 -7.62 15.12
C LEU A 99 11.52 -7.95 16.18
N LYS A 100 11.18 -8.78 17.17
CA LYS A 100 12.11 -9.19 18.25
C LYS A 100 13.31 -9.98 17.73
N ASN A 101 13.15 -10.69 16.61
CA ASN A 101 14.21 -11.52 16.01
C ASN A 101 14.84 -10.85 14.78
N SER A 102 14.52 -9.57 14.52
CA SER A 102 15.09 -8.80 13.41
C SER A 102 15.84 -7.59 13.95
N GLU A 103 16.86 -7.15 13.23
CA GLU A 103 17.67 -5.99 13.60
C GLU A 103 17.58 -4.89 12.54
N ILE A 104 17.62 -3.64 13.01
CA ILE A 104 17.70 -2.50 12.10
C ILE A 104 19.12 -2.36 11.58
N ALA A 105 19.29 -2.44 10.26
CA ALA A 105 20.56 -2.18 9.60
C ALA A 105 20.98 -0.72 9.83
N LYS A 106 22.29 -0.49 9.92
CA LYS A 106 22.86 0.84 10.20
C LYS A 106 22.40 1.87 9.16
N GLU A 107 22.41 1.51 7.88
CA GLU A 107 22.02 2.37 6.77
C GLU A 107 20.53 2.74 6.82
N HIS A 108 19.70 1.84 7.36
CA HIS A 108 18.28 2.10 7.57
C HIS A 108 18.04 3.04 8.76
N LEU A 109 18.78 2.84 9.85
CA LEU A 109 18.75 3.73 11.00
C LEU A 109 19.20 5.14 10.61
N GLU A 110 20.34 5.27 9.92
CA GLU A 110 20.85 6.53 9.39
C GLU A 110 19.84 7.19 8.44
N HIS A 111 19.13 6.42 7.62
CA HIS A 111 18.07 6.97 6.78
C HIS A 111 16.92 7.58 7.60
N LEU A 112 16.45 6.88 8.63
CA LEU A 112 15.36 7.36 9.47
C LEU A 112 15.77 8.59 10.30
N VAL A 113 17.00 8.61 10.80
CA VAL A 113 17.53 9.76 11.56
C VAL A 113 17.77 10.95 10.63
N ASN A 114 18.62 10.79 9.61
CA ASN A 114 19.14 11.91 8.82
C ASN A 114 18.17 12.40 7.74
N ILE A 115 17.35 11.50 7.17
CA ILE A 115 16.42 11.87 6.09
C ILE A 115 14.99 12.05 6.60
N ARG A 116 14.58 11.32 7.64
CA ARG A 116 13.22 11.46 8.22
C ARG A 116 13.17 12.32 9.46
N GLY A 117 14.32 12.70 10.03
CA GLY A 117 14.38 13.56 11.22
C GLY A 117 13.78 12.90 12.45
N MET A 118 13.86 11.57 12.55
CA MET A 118 13.39 10.81 13.70
C MET A 118 14.52 10.66 14.74
N THR A 119 14.17 10.63 16.01
CA THR A 119 15.12 10.26 17.07
C THR A 119 15.25 8.75 17.16
N GLU A 120 16.37 8.24 17.70
CA GLU A 120 16.51 6.79 17.94
C GLU A 120 15.45 6.25 18.89
N GLU A 121 15.06 7.04 19.90
CA GLU A 121 13.97 6.72 20.81
C GLU A 121 12.63 6.57 20.06
N GLU A 122 12.31 7.52 19.17
CA GLU A 122 11.12 7.43 18.32
C GLU A 122 11.13 6.15 17.47
N ILE A 123 12.27 5.86 16.84
CA ILE A 123 12.45 4.67 15.98
C ILE A 123 12.23 3.39 16.78
N ASN A 124 12.79 3.32 18.00
CA ASN A 124 12.65 2.18 18.89
C ASN A 124 11.20 2.00 19.38
N VAL A 125 10.55 3.08 19.85
CA VAL A 125 9.15 3.04 20.31
C VAL A 125 8.20 2.65 19.17
N ARG A 126 8.42 3.19 17.97
CA ARG A 126 7.65 2.82 16.77
C ARG A 126 7.99 1.41 16.26
N GLN A 127 9.05 0.80 16.76
CA GLN A 127 9.58 -0.52 16.36
C GLN A 127 9.83 -0.61 14.85
N TYR A 128 10.40 0.44 14.24
CA TYR A 128 10.91 0.30 12.88
C TYR A 128 12.06 -0.69 12.85
N ASN A 129 12.16 -1.44 11.77
CA ASN A 129 13.15 -2.50 11.65
C ASN A 129 13.56 -2.67 10.18
N SER A 130 14.48 -3.57 9.89
CA SER A 130 14.83 -3.95 8.52
C SER A 130 14.14 -5.25 8.14
N PHE A 131 13.79 -5.40 6.87
CA PHE A 131 13.41 -6.72 6.39
C PHE A 131 14.61 -7.67 6.53
N PRO A 132 14.44 -8.85 7.15
CA PRO A 132 15.55 -9.76 7.39
C PRO A 132 16.24 -10.19 6.10
N GLU A 133 17.58 -10.26 6.11
CA GLU A 133 18.35 -10.79 4.98
C GLU A 133 17.97 -12.26 4.70
N LYS A 134 17.79 -13.04 5.78
CA LYS A 134 17.46 -14.47 5.74
C LYS A 134 16.13 -14.75 6.44
N PRO A 135 14.97 -14.43 5.82
CA PRO A 135 13.66 -14.49 6.47
C PRO A 135 13.28 -15.90 6.95
N TRP A 136 13.77 -16.96 6.30
CA TRP A 136 13.52 -18.33 6.73
C TRP A 136 14.24 -18.68 8.04
N GLN A 137 15.40 -18.06 8.30
CA GLN A 137 16.13 -18.28 9.55
C GLN A 137 15.39 -17.64 10.72
N ILE A 138 14.77 -16.48 10.51
CA ILE A 138 13.95 -15.83 11.54
C ILE A 138 12.82 -16.75 11.99
N VAL A 139 12.04 -17.28 11.04
CA VAL A 139 10.94 -18.20 11.35
C VAL A 139 11.47 -19.47 12.01
N ASN A 140 12.54 -20.07 11.50
CA ASN A 140 13.15 -21.26 12.07
C ASN A 140 13.64 -21.06 13.51
N ASN A 141 14.25 -19.91 13.81
CA ASN A 141 14.72 -19.58 15.14
C ASN A 141 13.55 -19.42 16.12
N ILE A 142 12.46 -18.77 15.69
CA ILE A 142 11.25 -18.66 16.52
C ILE A 142 10.66 -20.04 16.82
N LEU A 143 10.55 -20.91 15.81
CA LEU A 143 10.00 -22.27 15.97
C LEU A 143 10.88 -23.17 16.85
N LYS A 144 12.20 -23.00 16.81
CA LYS A 144 13.14 -23.77 17.66
C LYS A 144 13.15 -23.30 19.11
N ASN A 145 13.01 -22.00 19.34
CA ASN A 145 13.20 -21.39 20.66
C ASN A 145 11.88 -21.17 21.41
N SER A 146 10.73 -21.55 20.84
CA SER A 146 9.42 -21.35 21.46
C SER A 146 8.59 -22.61 21.43
N ASN A 147 8.26 -23.14 22.61
CA ASN A 147 7.35 -24.29 22.76
C ASN A 147 5.87 -23.93 22.47
N TYR A 148 5.56 -22.63 22.31
CA TYR A 148 4.21 -22.13 22.08
C TYR A 148 3.92 -21.84 20.61
N PHE A 149 4.93 -21.92 19.75
CA PHE A 149 4.83 -21.59 18.33
C PHE A 149 5.02 -22.82 17.46
N THR A 150 4.09 -23.00 16.54
CA THR A 150 4.16 -23.96 15.44
C THR A 150 4.14 -23.21 14.12
N ALA A 151 4.52 -23.89 13.04
CA ALA A 151 4.44 -23.32 11.68
C ALA A 151 3.04 -22.77 11.36
N GLU A 152 2.00 -23.43 11.88
CA GLU A 152 0.61 -23.05 11.70
C GLU A 152 0.30 -21.67 12.28
N ASN A 153 1.00 -21.22 13.33
CA ASN A 153 0.80 -19.89 13.90
C ASN A 153 1.10 -18.76 12.89
N PHE A 154 1.98 -18.99 11.90
CA PHE A 154 2.35 -18.02 10.87
C PHE A 154 1.49 -18.10 9.60
N LEU A 155 0.93 -19.26 9.29
CA LEU A 155 0.04 -19.41 8.13
C LEU A 155 -1.25 -18.61 8.39
N GLY A 156 -1.70 -17.81 7.42
CA GLY A 156 -2.79 -16.84 7.66
C GLY A 156 -2.33 -15.45 8.10
N VAL A 157 -1.03 -15.24 8.33
CA VAL A 157 -0.43 -13.92 8.64
C VAL A 157 0.13 -13.31 7.36
N PRO A 158 -0.32 -12.12 6.91
CA PRO A 158 0.18 -11.52 5.68
C PRO A 158 1.71 -11.39 5.66
N GLY A 159 2.32 -11.88 4.59
CA GLY A 159 3.77 -11.95 4.45
C GLY A 159 4.32 -13.36 4.66
N PHE A 160 3.74 -14.16 5.55
CA PHE A 160 4.21 -15.52 5.81
C PHE A 160 3.59 -16.51 4.83
N TYR A 161 4.35 -17.52 4.41
CA TYR A 161 3.88 -18.55 3.48
C TYR A 161 4.74 -19.81 3.53
N THR A 162 4.23 -20.89 2.95
CA THR A 162 4.98 -22.13 2.75
C THR A 162 5.81 -22.06 1.47
N ALA A 163 7.13 -22.11 1.61
CA ALA A 163 8.07 -22.21 0.50
C ALA A 163 8.54 -23.66 0.30
N GLN A 164 8.86 -23.99 -0.95
CA GLN A 164 9.47 -25.26 -1.31
C GLN A 164 10.99 -25.16 -1.19
N GLY A 165 11.59 -25.98 -0.32
CA GLY A 165 13.04 -26.18 -0.25
C GLY A 165 13.50 -27.36 -1.11
N LYS A 166 14.81 -27.65 -1.08
CA LYS A 166 15.41 -28.75 -1.84
C LYS A 166 14.72 -30.10 -1.56
N ASN A 167 14.50 -30.40 -0.27
CA ASN A 167 13.95 -31.70 0.14
C ASN A 167 12.64 -31.57 0.94
N ASN A 168 12.36 -30.41 1.55
CA ASN A 168 11.21 -30.21 2.45
C ASN A 168 10.58 -28.84 2.25
N LYS A 169 9.31 -28.72 2.64
CA LYS A 169 8.61 -27.43 2.75
C LYS A 169 8.95 -26.74 4.07
N TYR A 170 9.00 -25.42 4.06
CA TYR A 170 9.26 -24.61 5.25
C TYR A 170 8.48 -23.30 5.20
N VAL A 171 8.26 -22.66 6.35
CA VAL A 171 7.61 -21.35 6.42
C VAL A 171 8.64 -20.25 6.32
N THR A 172 8.37 -19.23 5.50
CA THR A 172 9.23 -18.05 5.34
C THR A 172 8.39 -16.80 5.09
N ILE A 173 9.05 -15.66 4.93
CA ILE A 173 8.44 -14.34 4.79
C ILE A 173 8.70 -13.80 3.38
N SER A 174 7.64 -13.27 2.78
CA SER A 174 7.60 -12.65 1.47
C SER A 174 7.84 -11.15 1.61
N GLY A 175 9.00 -10.68 1.18
CA GLY A 175 9.38 -9.27 1.19
C GLY A 175 10.61 -9.03 0.32
N ALA A 176 11.16 -7.83 0.40
CA ALA A 176 12.38 -7.46 -0.31
C ALA A 176 13.49 -7.14 0.68
N GLN A 177 14.69 -7.65 0.43
CA GLN A 177 15.90 -7.24 1.12
C GLN A 177 16.17 -5.74 0.89
N ASP A 178 17.01 -5.14 1.73
CA ASP A 178 17.35 -3.71 1.66
C ASP A 178 16.08 -2.82 1.73
N SER A 179 15.24 -3.13 2.72
CA SER A 179 14.00 -2.39 2.97
C SER A 179 13.73 -2.19 4.45
N ILE A 180 13.10 -1.05 4.77
CA ILE A 180 12.70 -0.66 6.12
C ILE A 180 11.28 -1.15 6.37
N LEU A 181 11.08 -1.96 7.41
CA LEU A 181 9.78 -2.38 7.91
C LEU A 181 9.13 -1.29 8.75
N ILE A 182 7.87 -1.02 8.43
CA ILE A 182 7.01 0.01 9.01
C ILE A 182 5.76 -0.69 9.55
N PRO A 183 5.65 -0.90 10.87
CA PRO A 183 4.50 -1.57 11.46
C PRO A 183 3.22 -0.76 11.30
N CYS A 184 2.14 -1.41 10.89
CA CYS A 184 0.79 -0.84 10.86
C CYS A 184 0.07 -1.18 12.15
N ARG A 185 -0.26 -0.18 12.97
CA ARG A 185 -0.97 -0.37 14.24
C ARG A 185 -2.40 0.13 14.19
N ASP A 186 -3.32 -0.64 14.77
CA ASP A 186 -4.71 -0.25 14.95
C ASP A 186 -4.90 0.66 16.19
N ILE A 187 -6.16 0.96 16.53
CA ILE A 187 -6.53 1.75 17.70
C ILE A 187 -6.33 1.05 19.04
N THR A 188 -5.72 -0.14 19.07
CA THR A 188 -5.35 -0.88 20.28
C THR A 188 -3.82 -1.09 20.38
N LYS A 189 -3.03 -0.37 19.57
CA LYS A 189 -1.57 -0.47 19.43
C LYS A 189 -1.10 -1.82 18.86
N GLN A 190 -2.02 -2.70 18.48
CA GLN A 190 -1.69 -4.01 17.94
C GLN A 190 -1.27 -3.91 16.47
N ILE A 191 -0.22 -4.64 16.10
CA ILE A 191 0.28 -4.68 14.73
C ILE A 191 -0.66 -5.53 13.87
N VAL A 192 -1.31 -4.91 12.89
CA VAL A 192 -2.29 -5.52 11.97
C VAL A 192 -1.75 -5.71 10.55
N GLY A 193 -0.50 -5.33 10.31
CA GLY A 193 0.20 -5.50 9.04
C GLY A 193 1.52 -4.75 9.00
N PHE A 194 2.21 -4.83 7.86
CA PHE A 194 3.45 -4.08 7.60
C PHE A 194 3.43 -3.45 6.21
N GLN A 195 3.93 -2.23 6.12
CA GLN A 195 4.57 -1.79 4.89
C GLN A 195 6.07 -2.00 5.01
N TYR A 196 6.74 -2.22 3.88
CA TYR A 196 8.18 -2.09 3.77
C TYR A 196 8.52 -1.06 2.70
N ARG A 197 9.55 -0.28 2.98
CA ARG A 197 10.05 0.79 2.13
C ARG A 197 11.40 0.39 1.55
N LEU A 198 11.45 0.22 0.23
CA LEU A 198 12.69 -0.07 -0.48
C LEU A 198 13.67 1.10 -0.38
N GLN A 199 14.94 0.83 -0.08
CA GLN A 199 15.99 1.83 -0.20
C GLN A 199 16.30 2.11 -1.67
N LYS A 200 16.52 1.04 -2.45
CA LYS A 200 16.71 1.13 -3.89
C LYS A 200 15.46 0.69 -4.65
N VAL A 201 14.83 1.65 -5.33
CA VAL A 201 13.67 1.38 -6.18
C VAL A 201 14.15 1.09 -7.60
N LEU A 202 13.90 -0.13 -8.07
CA LEU A 202 14.23 -0.52 -9.44
C LEU A 202 13.16 -0.07 -10.42
N ASN A 203 13.59 0.32 -11.62
CA ASN A 203 12.66 0.63 -12.71
C ASN A 203 12.00 -0.65 -13.22
N LYS A 204 10.77 -0.51 -13.71
CA LYS A 204 9.96 -1.54 -14.32
C LYS A 204 9.65 -1.17 -15.75
N LEU A 205 9.47 -2.17 -16.60
CA LEU A 205 9.04 -1.98 -17.97
C LEU A 205 7.53 -2.18 -18.05
N LYS A 206 6.78 -1.14 -18.46
CA LYS A 206 5.41 -1.33 -18.94
C LYS A 206 5.51 -1.82 -20.37
N ILE A 207 4.93 -2.98 -20.65
CA ILE A 207 4.94 -3.61 -21.96
C ILE A 207 3.50 -3.65 -22.46
N THR A 208 3.24 -3.00 -23.58
CA THR A 208 1.96 -3.07 -24.28
C THR A 208 2.13 -4.00 -25.47
N THR A 209 1.69 -5.25 -25.30
CA THR A 209 1.78 -6.28 -26.32
C THR A 209 0.53 -6.24 -27.21
N LYS A 210 0.71 -6.00 -28.53
CA LYS A 210 -0.33 -6.23 -29.55
C LYS A 210 -0.16 -7.60 -30.21
N ASN A 211 1.08 -8.02 -30.46
CA ASN A 211 1.42 -9.35 -30.96
C ASN A 211 2.02 -10.22 -29.85
N LYS A 212 1.51 -11.45 -29.67
CA LYS A 212 1.91 -12.39 -28.60
C LYS A 212 3.40 -12.72 -28.56
N ASP A 213 4.09 -12.61 -29.69
CA ASP A 213 5.53 -12.89 -29.79
C ASP A 213 6.41 -11.73 -29.32
N PHE A 214 5.81 -10.58 -29.01
CA PHE A 214 6.52 -9.41 -28.49
C PHE A 214 6.77 -9.55 -26.98
N LYS A 215 8.05 -9.66 -26.62
CA LYS A 215 8.53 -9.74 -25.24
C LYS A 215 9.58 -8.66 -25.01
N ALA A 216 9.65 -8.15 -23.79
CA ALA A 216 10.70 -7.21 -23.41
C ALA A 216 11.09 -7.38 -21.95
N GLU A 217 12.33 -7.03 -21.63
CA GLU A 217 12.88 -7.11 -20.28
C GLU A 217 13.94 -6.03 -20.04
N ILE A 218 14.18 -5.68 -18.78
CA ILE A 218 15.29 -4.81 -18.37
C ILE A 218 16.48 -5.71 -18.08
N ILE A 219 17.54 -5.58 -18.86
CA ILE A 219 18.78 -6.36 -18.71
C ILE A 219 19.76 -5.69 -17.74
N LYS A 220 19.76 -4.34 -17.68
CA LYS A 220 20.60 -3.59 -16.74
C LYS A 220 19.90 -2.30 -16.30
N GLN A 221 19.85 -2.09 -14.99
CA GLN A 221 19.30 -0.87 -14.40
C GLN A 221 20.26 0.32 -14.67
N PRO A 222 19.76 1.55 -14.86
CA PRO A 222 18.34 1.92 -14.70
C PRO A 222 17.46 1.67 -15.93
N ASN A 223 18.01 1.51 -17.14
CA ASN A 223 17.22 1.66 -18.36
C ASN A 223 17.68 0.87 -19.60
N ILE A 224 18.62 -0.09 -19.46
CA ILE A 224 19.02 -0.92 -20.61
C ILE A 224 18.02 -2.07 -20.74
N VAL A 225 17.37 -2.15 -21.89
CA VAL A 225 16.31 -3.11 -22.18
C VAL A 225 16.66 -3.98 -23.38
N ARG A 226 16.09 -5.19 -23.38
CA ARG A 226 16.10 -6.11 -24.51
C ARG A 226 14.67 -6.38 -24.93
N VAL A 227 14.41 -6.28 -26.23
CA VAL A 227 13.14 -6.59 -26.87
C VAL A 227 13.34 -7.78 -27.78
N ILE A 228 12.49 -8.79 -27.62
CA ILE A 228 12.50 -10.03 -28.37
C ILE A 228 11.19 -10.10 -29.15
N PHE A 229 11.29 -10.39 -30.45
CA PHE A 229 10.15 -10.61 -31.32
C PHE A 229 10.38 -11.90 -32.13
N CYS A 230 9.41 -12.81 -32.09
CA CYS A 230 9.50 -14.15 -32.70
C CYS A 230 10.81 -14.90 -32.37
N GLY A 231 11.25 -14.79 -31.10
CA GLY A 231 12.47 -15.44 -30.62
C GLY A 231 13.80 -14.77 -31.01
N LYS A 232 13.77 -13.66 -31.76
CA LYS A 232 14.97 -12.90 -32.15
C LYS A 232 15.05 -11.58 -31.40
N VAL A 233 16.26 -11.12 -31.09
CA VAL A 233 16.48 -9.80 -30.49
C VAL A 233 16.15 -8.74 -31.52
N ALA A 234 15.08 -7.98 -31.28
CA ALA A 234 14.62 -6.89 -32.12
C ALA A 234 15.26 -5.54 -31.71
N PHE A 235 15.60 -5.39 -30.43
CA PHE A 235 16.27 -4.20 -29.91
C PHE A 235 17.01 -4.53 -28.62
N GLU A 236 18.21 -3.98 -28.46
CA GLU A 236 18.95 -3.99 -27.20
C GLU A 236 19.62 -2.62 -27.03
N GLY A 237 19.34 -1.95 -25.92
CA GLY A 237 19.89 -0.62 -25.68
C GLY A 237 19.19 0.15 -24.58
N ALA A 238 19.69 1.35 -24.31
CA ALA A 238 19.08 2.27 -23.36
C ALA A 238 17.77 2.85 -23.92
N ILE A 239 16.78 3.03 -23.04
CA ILE A 239 15.56 3.78 -23.32
C ILE A 239 15.41 4.94 -22.33
N ASP A 240 14.66 5.97 -22.72
CA ASP A 240 14.25 7.04 -21.84
C ASP A 240 12.92 6.70 -21.13
N GLU A 241 12.30 7.70 -20.47
CA GLU A 241 10.99 7.55 -19.84
C GLU A 241 9.83 7.64 -20.85
N ASN A 242 10.11 7.93 -22.13
CA ASN A 242 9.09 8.03 -23.16
C ASN A 242 8.64 6.64 -23.64
N GLU A 243 7.46 6.59 -24.25
CA GLU A 243 6.96 5.34 -24.84
C GLU A 243 7.68 5.07 -26.16
N LYS A 244 8.36 3.92 -26.23
CA LYS A 244 9.03 3.44 -27.44
C LYS A 244 8.15 2.41 -28.14
N VAL A 245 7.74 2.73 -29.37
CA VAL A 245 6.85 1.89 -30.18
C VAL A 245 7.67 1.07 -31.18
N PHE A 246 7.35 -0.20 -31.31
CA PHE A 246 7.95 -1.12 -32.29
C PHE A 246 6.94 -1.44 -33.38
N LYS A 247 7.37 -1.31 -34.63
CA LYS A 247 6.55 -1.55 -35.82
C LYS A 247 7.18 -2.59 -36.73
N LEU A 248 6.34 -3.38 -37.41
CA LEU A 248 6.72 -4.29 -38.49
C LEU A 248 5.80 -4.01 -39.69
N LYS A 249 6.37 -3.61 -40.83
CA LYS A 249 5.61 -3.24 -42.05
C LYS A 249 4.46 -2.26 -41.73
N ASP A 250 4.80 -1.19 -41.01
CA ASP A 250 3.90 -0.13 -40.52
C ASP A 250 2.83 -0.53 -39.49
N GLU A 251 2.71 -1.81 -39.14
CA GLU A 251 1.86 -2.27 -38.04
C GLU A 251 2.60 -2.23 -36.69
N VAL A 252 1.95 -1.69 -35.67
CA VAL A 252 2.50 -1.67 -34.31
C VAL A 252 2.44 -3.07 -33.70
N VAL A 253 3.60 -3.68 -33.45
CA VAL A 253 3.71 -5.01 -32.81
C VAL A 253 3.68 -4.92 -31.28
N GLY A 254 4.17 -3.82 -30.72
CA GLY A 254 4.13 -3.55 -29.29
C GLY A 254 4.80 -2.23 -28.93
N SER A 255 4.62 -1.80 -27.69
CA SER A 255 5.34 -0.66 -27.13
C SER A 255 5.91 -0.98 -25.75
N ILE A 256 6.97 -0.28 -25.39
CA ILE A 256 7.56 -0.34 -24.05
C ILE A 256 7.66 1.07 -23.48
N LYS A 257 7.46 1.19 -22.17
CA LYS A 257 7.68 2.44 -21.44
C LYS A 257 8.37 2.14 -20.12
N LEU A 258 9.45 2.85 -19.82
CA LEU A 258 10.10 2.76 -18.53
C LEU A 258 9.22 3.42 -17.46
N LYS A 259 8.98 2.73 -16.35
CA LYS A 259 8.25 3.25 -15.20
C LYS A 259 9.09 3.09 -13.95
N LYS A 260 9.10 4.12 -13.10
CA LYS A 260 9.71 4.01 -11.75
C LYS A 260 8.92 2.99 -10.93
N GLY A 261 9.64 2.15 -10.19
CA GLY A 261 9.04 1.23 -9.23
C GLY A 261 8.32 1.95 -8.10
N ARG A 262 7.56 1.20 -7.29
CA ARG A 262 6.93 1.73 -6.08
C ARG A 262 7.90 1.63 -4.92
N LYS A 263 7.95 2.70 -4.12
CA LYS A 263 8.85 2.80 -2.96
C LYS A 263 8.33 2.07 -1.72
N TYR A 264 7.02 2.10 -1.51
CA TYR A 264 6.34 1.44 -0.39
C TYR A 264 5.51 0.27 -0.90
N LEU A 265 5.62 -0.86 -0.22
CA LEU A 265 4.93 -2.11 -0.56
C LEU A 265 4.36 -2.72 0.71
N TRP A 266 3.21 -3.37 0.60
CA TRP A 266 2.64 -4.11 1.71
C TRP A 266 3.30 -5.49 1.84
N LEU A 267 3.59 -5.90 3.07
CA LEU A 267 4.06 -7.25 3.38
C LEU A 267 2.92 -8.24 3.19
N ALA A 268 2.96 -8.98 2.08
CA ALA A 268 1.90 -9.88 1.64
C ALA A 268 2.48 -11.15 1.04
N SER A 269 1.71 -12.23 1.14
CA SER A 269 2.04 -13.52 0.56
C SER A 269 0.94 -14.06 -0.36
N SER A 270 0.02 -13.20 -0.83
CA SER A 270 -0.97 -13.56 -1.86
C SER A 270 -0.30 -14.20 -3.09
N GLY A 271 -0.94 -15.25 -3.61
CA GLY A 271 -0.44 -16.03 -4.73
C GLY A 271 0.70 -16.97 -4.36
N LYS A 272 0.89 -17.30 -3.07
CA LYS A 272 1.85 -18.30 -2.59
C LYS A 272 1.12 -19.40 -1.79
N GLU A 273 1.71 -20.58 -1.71
CA GLU A 273 1.16 -21.69 -0.92
C GLU A 273 1.01 -21.32 0.56
N ASN A 274 -0.20 -21.50 1.10
CA ASN A 274 -0.62 -21.06 2.44
C ASN A 274 -0.35 -19.58 2.75
N GLY A 275 -0.18 -18.76 1.70
CA GLY A 275 0.02 -17.34 1.82
C GLY A 275 -1.28 -16.59 2.07
N THR A 276 -1.15 -15.30 2.39
CA THR A 276 -2.28 -14.45 2.77
C THR A 276 -2.06 -13.02 2.28
N GLY A 277 -3.11 -12.45 1.71
CA GLY A 277 -3.15 -11.04 1.33
C GLY A 277 -3.37 -10.11 2.50
N VAL A 278 -2.97 -8.86 2.34
CA VAL A 278 -3.07 -7.86 3.42
C VAL A 278 -4.52 -7.43 3.68
N GLY A 279 -5.38 -7.53 2.67
CA GLY A 279 -6.76 -7.06 2.70
C GLY A 279 -7.71 -7.84 3.62
N ASN A 280 -8.97 -7.42 3.59
CA ASN A 280 -10.11 -7.99 4.31
C ASN A 280 -10.01 -8.01 5.86
N PRO A 281 -10.07 -6.83 6.50
CA PRO A 281 -9.99 -5.50 5.89
C PRO A 281 -8.53 -5.11 5.60
N LEU A 282 -8.34 -4.16 4.68
CA LEU A 282 -7.04 -3.51 4.54
C LEU A 282 -6.73 -2.76 5.86
N PRO A 283 -5.51 -2.88 6.40
CA PRO A 283 -5.12 -2.20 7.63
C PRO A 283 -5.19 -0.68 7.46
N ILE A 284 -5.71 -0.03 8.50
CA ILE A 284 -5.59 1.41 8.72
C ILE A 284 -4.62 1.62 9.88
N HIS A 285 -3.75 2.62 9.77
CA HIS A 285 -2.76 2.89 10.80
C HIS A 285 -3.18 4.08 11.66
N LEU A 286 -3.30 3.92 12.98
CA LEU A 286 -3.32 5.05 13.91
C LEU A 286 -1.88 5.41 14.29
N ALA A 287 -1.45 6.59 13.88
CA ALA A 287 -0.22 7.22 14.31
C ALA A 287 -0.52 8.24 15.42
N VAL A 288 0.25 8.11 16.50
CA VAL A 288 0.27 9.04 17.64
C VAL A 288 1.72 9.49 17.88
N PRO A 289 1.94 10.58 18.64
CA PRO A 289 3.28 10.99 19.05
C PRO A 289 3.99 9.87 19.81
N PHE A 290 5.29 9.69 19.61
CA PHE A 290 6.00 8.55 20.18
C PHE A 290 5.97 8.57 21.71
N GLN A 291 5.94 9.75 22.34
CA GLN A 291 5.82 9.89 23.79
C GLN A 291 4.51 9.26 24.29
N LYS A 292 3.39 9.57 23.63
CA LYS A 292 2.09 8.97 23.96
C LYS A 292 2.06 7.48 23.61
N MET A 293 2.74 7.09 22.54
CA MET A 293 2.83 5.68 22.16
C MET A 293 3.60 4.87 23.19
N ALA A 294 4.66 5.42 23.79
CA ALA A 294 5.46 4.75 24.81
C ALA A 294 4.62 4.42 26.06
N GLU A 295 3.77 5.35 26.49
CA GLU A 295 2.87 5.20 27.64
C GLU A 295 1.63 4.34 27.35
N TRP A 296 1.27 4.16 26.08
CA TRP A 296 0.06 3.45 25.70
C TRP A 296 0.19 1.92 25.85
N THR A 297 -0.63 1.32 26.71
CA THR A 297 -0.66 -0.14 26.89
C THR A 297 -1.22 -0.85 25.66
N MET A 298 -0.52 -1.88 25.19
CA MET A 298 -0.97 -2.68 24.06
C MET A 298 -2.22 -3.51 24.41
N GLY A 299 -3.23 -3.46 23.55
CA GLY A 299 -4.54 -4.09 23.75
C GLY A 299 -5.58 -3.13 24.34
N GLU A 300 -5.16 -2.01 24.94
CA GLU A 300 -6.09 -0.97 25.37
C GLU A 300 -6.46 -0.06 24.21
N GLU A 301 -7.75 0.27 24.12
CA GLU A 301 -8.25 1.13 23.06
C GLU A 301 -7.84 2.60 23.30
N TYR A 302 -7.30 3.23 22.26
CA TYR A 302 -6.85 4.62 22.34
C TYR A 302 -8.03 5.58 22.47
N GLN A 303 -7.92 6.51 23.42
CA GLN A 303 -8.86 7.60 23.62
C GLN A 303 -8.63 8.67 22.54
N LEU A 304 -9.36 8.57 21.43
CA LEU A 304 -9.33 9.58 20.38
C LEU A 304 -10.01 10.87 20.86
N GLY A 305 -9.46 12.02 20.47
CA GLY A 305 -10.14 13.30 20.63
C GLY A 305 -11.23 13.51 19.58
N ASP A 306 -11.89 14.68 19.63
CA ASP A 306 -12.94 15.09 18.69
C ASP A 306 -12.44 15.23 17.23
N THR A 307 -11.13 15.24 17.01
CA THR A 307 -10.49 15.53 15.73
C THR A 307 -9.47 14.48 15.36
N ILE A 308 -9.50 14.07 14.09
CA ILE A 308 -8.50 13.18 13.51
C ILE A 308 -7.95 13.79 12.22
N TRP A 309 -6.68 13.52 11.95
CA TRP A 309 -6.04 13.80 10.68
C TRP A 309 -6.02 12.54 9.82
N ILE A 310 -6.07 12.70 8.50
CA ILE A 310 -6.01 11.57 7.54
C ILE A 310 -4.96 11.88 6.48
N THR A 311 -4.04 10.95 6.28
CA THR A 311 -2.99 11.02 5.24
C THR A 311 -2.84 9.68 4.53
N GLU A 312 -1.95 9.62 3.52
CA GLU A 312 -1.59 8.39 2.84
C GLU A 312 -0.29 7.78 3.41
N GLY A 313 -0.31 6.48 3.66
CA GLY A 313 0.88 5.73 4.06
C GLY A 313 1.24 5.87 5.54
N LEU A 314 1.98 4.88 6.02
CA LEU A 314 2.20 4.69 7.46
C LEU A 314 3.28 5.64 7.99
N LEU A 315 4.43 5.68 7.31
CA LEU A 315 5.56 6.53 7.70
C LEU A 315 5.19 8.02 7.75
N LYS A 316 4.37 8.48 6.79
CA LYS A 316 3.91 9.86 6.76
C LYS A 316 3.00 10.18 7.94
N ALA A 317 2.06 9.28 8.24
CA ALA A 317 1.20 9.43 9.41
C ALA A 317 2.01 9.55 10.70
N ASP A 318 3.03 8.69 10.87
CA ASP A 318 3.95 8.76 12.01
C ASP A 318 4.67 10.11 12.10
N ARG A 319 5.22 10.60 10.98
CA ARG A 319 5.90 11.91 10.93
C ARG A 319 4.98 13.08 11.22
N ILE A 320 3.80 13.12 10.58
CA ILE A 320 2.81 14.18 10.81
C ILE A 320 2.37 14.18 12.27
N ALA A 321 2.07 13.01 12.86
CA ALA A 321 1.66 12.91 14.26
C ALA A 321 2.73 13.46 15.20
N GLN A 322 4.01 13.17 14.92
CA GLN A 322 5.12 13.68 15.72
C GLN A 322 5.30 15.20 15.56
N LEU A 323 5.33 15.69 14.32
CA LEU A 323 5.58 17.10 14.04
C LEU A 323 4.45 18.00 14.53
N LEU A 324 3.18 17.59 14.38
CA LEU A 324 2.04 18.29 14.98
C LEU A 324 2.17 18.38 16.50
N TYR A 325 2.67 17.33 17.14
CA TYR A 325 2.91 17.34 18.58
C TYR A 325 4.06 18.26 18.96
N ASP A 326 5.19 18.20 18.26
CA ASP A 326 6.36 19.02 18.59
C ASP A 326 6.07 20.52 18.42
N TYR A 327 5.32 20.90 17.38
CA TYR A 327 4.96 22.31 17.12
C TYR A 327 3.79 22.82 17.95
N ARG A 328 3.07 21.98 18.70
CA ARG A 328 1.88 22.39 19.47
C ARG A 328 2.10 23.57 20.43
N LYS A 329 3.35 23.82 20.87
CA LYS A 329 3.71 24.90 21.78
C LYS A 329 4.24 26.15 21.08
N SER A 330 4.51 26.09 19.77
CA SER A 330 4.97 27.23 18.98
C SER A 330 3.92 28.33 18.93
N SER A 331 4.35 29.60 19.03
CA SER A 331 3.48 30.78 18.96
C SER A 331 2.71 30.81 17.65
N VAL A 332 3.39 30.59 16.52
CA VAL A 332 2.78 30.62 15.19
C VAL A 332 1.70 29.54 15.03
N PHE A 333 1.92 28.36 15.62
CA PHE A 333 0.98 27.24 15.58
C PHE A 333 -0.31 27.54 16.35
N LYS A 334 -0.18 28.23 17.49
CA LYS A 334 -1.30 28.71 18.32
C LYS A 334 -2.05 29.86 17.66
N GLU A 335 -1.34 30.80 17.05
CA GLU A 335 -1.94 31.93 16.32
C GLU A 335 -2.83 31.44 15.18
N GLN A 336 -2.39 30.40 14.45
CA GLN A 336 -3.18 29.74 13.40
C GLN A 336 -4.18 28.69 13.94
N LYS A 337 -4.26 28.51 15.27
CA LYS A 337 -5.14 27.56 15.96
C LYS A 337 -4.98 26.11 15.49
N ILE A 338 -3.82 25.75 14.96
CA ILE A 338 -3.56 24.38 14.45
C ILE A 338 -3.50 23.39 15.63
N ASP A 339 -3.02 23.83 16.77
CA ASP A 339 -2.97 23.05 18.02
C ASP A 339 -4.36 22.53 18.45
N THR A 340 -5.44 23.21 18.05
CA THR A 340 -6.82 22.81 18.35
C THR A 340 -7.30 21.57 17.57
N PHE A 341 -6.57 21.14 16.54
CA PHE A 341 -6.90 19.94 15.75
C PHE A 341 -6.21 18.67 16.27
N GLY A 342 -5.36 18.78 17.28
CA GLY A 342 -4.65 17.64 17.87
C GLY A 342 -3.64 16.99 16.92
N SER A 343 -3.12 15.81 17.30
CA SER A 343 -2.02 15.13 16.61
C SER A 343 -2.27 13.64 16.34
N ASN A 344 -3.53 13.21 16.38
CA ASN A 344 -3.92 11.83 16.04
C ASN A 344 -4.08 11.74 14.52
N VAL A 345 -3.27 10.91 13.86
CA VAL A 345 -3.23 10.81 12.40
C VAL A 345 -3.53 9.39 11.95
N PHE A 346 -4.43 9.23 10.99
CA PHE A 346 -4.69 7.96 10.34
C PHE A 346 -3.97 7.88 9.00
N GLY A 347 -3.09 6.89 8.85
CA GLY A 347 -2.46 6.54 7.58
C GLY A 347 -3.29 5.52 6.83
N LEU A 348 -3.87 5.92 5.69
CA LEU A 348 -4.68 5.04 4.84
C LEU A 348 -3.85 4.44 3.70
N PRO A 349 -4.21 3.24 3.19
CA PRO A 349 -3.61 2.63 2.00
C PRO A 349 -4.09 3.28 0.69
N GLY A 350 -3.92 4.61 0.59
CA GLY A 350 -4.35 5.43 -0.54
C GLY A 350 -5.68 6.15 -0.30
N VAL A 351 -5.83 7.33 -0.90
CA VAL A 351 -6.97 8.26 -0.76
C VAL A 351 -8.33 7.61 -1.05
N GLN A 352 -8.39 6.62 -1.94
CA GLN A 352 -9.62 5.96 -2.35
C GLN A 352 -10.21 5.02 -1.27
N THR A 353 -9.45 4.76 -0.20
CA THR A 353 -9.83 3.77 0.82
C THR A 353 -10.52 4.40 2.04
N TYR A 354 -11.02 5.63 1.92
CA TYR A 354 -11.70 6.36 3.00
C TYR A 354 -12.89 5.59 3.62
N ASN A 355 -13.54 4.69 2.87
CA ASN A 355 -14.61 3.84 3.40
C ASN A 355 -14.16 3.00 4.60
N LEU A 356 -12.86 2.69 4.72
CA LEU A 356 -12.31 1.91 5.82
C LEU A 356 -12.34 2.66 7.17
N ILE A 357 -12.29 3.99 7.14
CA ILE A 357 -12.26 4.81 8.36
C ILE A 357 -13.65 5.25 8.82
N LEU A 358 -14.65 5.25 7.93
CA LEU A 358 -16.02 5.68 8.25
C LEU A 358 -16.65 4.95 9.45
N PRO A 359 -16.54 3.62 9.60
CA PRO A 359 -17.08 2.92 10.78
C PRO A 359 -16.46 3.42 12.09
N LEU A 360 -15.14 3.67 12.08
CA LEU A 360 -14.40 4.17 13.22
C LEU A 360 -14.82 5.60 13.57
N ILE A 361 -14.94 6.48 12.57
CA ILE A 361 -15.42 7.86 12.74
C ILE A 361 -16.78 7.87 13.43
N LYS A 362 -17.71 7.03 12.97
CA LYS A 362 -19.05 6.89 13.55
C LYS A 362 -19.01 6.33 14.98
N GLN A 363 -18.28 5.23 15.20
CA GLN A 363 -18.18 4.58 16.51
C GLN A 363 -17.55 5.51 17.56
N LYS A 364 -16.54 6.28 17.15
CA LYS A 364 -15.77 7.16 18.03
C LYS A 364 -16.34 8.58 18.12
N LYS A 365 -17.46 8.85 17.45
CA LYS A 365 -18.15 10.14 17.47
C LYS A 365 -17.20 11.31 17.15
N VAL A 366 -16.29 11.08 16.20
CA VAL A 366 -15.36 12.11 15.72
C VAL A 366 -16.17 13.26 15.14
N LYS A 367 -15.82 14.50 15.50
CA LYS A 367 -16.54 15.71 15.08
C LYS A 367 -15.88 16.40 13.89
N ARG A 368 -14.55 16.29 13.77
CA ARG A 368 -13.75 16.99 12.74
C ARG A 368 -12.73 16.04 12.11
N VAL A 369 -12.63 16.09 10.79
CA VAL A 369 -11.61 15.37 10.01
C VAL A 369 -10.75 16.39 9.27
N VAL A 370 -9.43 16.27 9.38
CA VAL A 370 -8.48 17.11 8.63
C VAL A 370 -7.73 16.26 7.61
N LEU A 371 -7.82 16.62 6.34
CA LEU A 371 -7.10 15.94 5.26
C LEU A 371 -5.68 16.51 5.11
N ALA A 372 -4.72 15.60 5.03
CA ALA A 372 -3.30 15.86 4.83
C ALA A 372 -2.75 14.99 3.68
N TYR A 373 -3.38 15.13 2.52
CA TYR A 373 -2.94 14.46 1.29
C TYR A 373 -1.86 15.27 0.57
N ASP A 374 -0.97 14.58 -0.14
CA ASP A 374 0.03 15.23 -0.98
C ASP A 374 -0.64 16.12 -2.04
N ILE A 375 0.06 17.18 -2.45
CA ILE A 375 -0.42 18.10 -3.51
C ILE A 375 -0.66 17.36 -4.83
N ASP A 376 0.18 16.38 -5.16
CA ASP A 376 0.01 15.54 -6.36
C ASP A 376 -1.33 14.78 -6.34
N ALA A 377 -1.84 14.45 -5.16
CA ALA A 377 -3.15 13.82 -5.02
C ALA A 377 -4.26 14.86 -5.29
N ALA A 378 -4.10 16.11 -4.85
CA ALA A 378 -5.09 17.17 -5.06
C ALA A 378 -5.31 17.54 -6.55
N THR A 379 -4.29 17.36 -7.40
CA THR A 379 -4.39 17.68 -8.85
C THR A 379 -5.07 16.59 -9.67
N ASN A 380 -5.16 15.36 -9.16
CA ASN A 380 -5.69 14.22 -9.88
C ASN A 380 -7.22 14.16 -9.80
N ASP A 381 -7.92 14.22 -10.94
CA ASP A 381 -9.39 14.21 -10.99
C ASP A 381 -10.01 12.95 -10.35
N TYR A 382 -9.31 11.82 -10.41
CA TYR A 382 -9.73 10.60 -9.71
C TYR A 382 -9.73 10.78 -8.19
N VAL A 383 -8.75 11.50 -7.65
CA VAL A 383 -8.67 11.80 -6.21
C VAL A 383 -9.75 12.81 -5.82
N LYS A 384 -9.99 13.85 -6.63
CA LYS A 384 -11.09 14.81 -6.41
C LYS A 384 -12.45 14.11 -6.29
N MET A 385 -12.70 13.11 -7.13
CA MET A 385 -13.92 12.28 -7.05
C MET A 385 -14.02 11.56 -5.69
N HIS A 386 -12.95 10.93 -5.21
CA HIS A 386 -12.95 10.24 -3.90
C HIS A 386 -13.12 11.22 -2.75
N LEU A 387 -12.48 12.38 -2.82
CA LEU A 387 -12.64 13.46 -1.85
C LEU A 387 -14.09 13.94 -1.76
N PHE A 388 -14.73 14.17 -2.91
CA PHE A 388 -16.13 14.58 -2.97
C PHE A 388 -17.07 13.54 -2.35
N ARG A 389 -16.86 12.24 -2.65
CA ARG A 389 -17.63 11.16 -2.05
C ARG A 389 -17.39 11.04 -0.56
N PHE A 390 -16.14 11.19 -0.11
CA PHE A 390 -15.81 11.17 1.31
C PHE A 390 -16.47 12.32 2.06
N SER A 391 -16.42 13.54 1.51
CA SER A 391 -17.12 14.72 2.04
C SER A 391 -18.62 14.48 2.20
N LYS A 392 -19.28 13.88 1.20
CA LYS A 392 -20.71 13.51 1.29
C LYS A 392 -20.99 12.53 2.44
N GLU A 393 -20.17 11.51 2.62
CA GLU A 393 -20.36 10.53 3.70
C GLU A 393 -20.11 11.16 5.09
N LEU A 394 -19.12 12.04 5.21
CA LEU A 394 -18.87 12.79 6.46
C LEU A 394 -20.01 13.75 6.80
N SER A 395 -20.55 14.46 5.81
CA SER A 395 -21.69 15.36 5.99
C SER A 395 -22.92 14.62 6.52
N LYS A 396 -23.21 13.41 6.00
CA LYS A 396 -24.28 12.53 6.53
C LYS A 396 -24.07 12.14 7.99
N LEU A 397 -22.83 12.08 8.45
CA LEU A 397 -22.46 11.76 9.84
C LEU A 397 -22.40 13.01 10.73
N GLY A 398 -22.61 14.21 10.18
CA GLY A 398 -22.46 15.47 10.92
C GLY A 398 -21.01 15.81 11.28
N VAL A 399 -20.05 15.32 10.49
CA VAL A 399 -18.61 15.51 10.71
C VAL A 399 -18.09 16.62 9.80
N GLU A 400 -17.45 17.61 10.39
CA GLU A 400 -16.84 18.72 9.64
C GLU A 400 -15.56 18.25 8.93
N LEU A 401 -15.40 18.66 7.67
CA LEU A 401 -14.25 18.32 6.86
C LEU A 401 -13.37 19.56 6.64
N TYR A 402 -12.10 19.42 7.01
CA TYR A 402 -11.06 20.39 6.78
C TYR A 402 -9.98 19.80 5.85
N THR A 403 -9.26 20.66 5.14
CA THR A 403 -8.03 20.28 4.43
C THR A 403 -6.89 21.18 4.86
N SER A 404 -5.68 20.62 4.86
CA SER A 404 -4.45 21.40 4.90
C SER A 404 -4.07 21.85 3.48
N ILE A 405 -3.64 23.10 3.33
CA ILE A 405 -3.23 23.73 2.08
C ILE A 405 -1.92 24.48 2.33
N TRP A 406 -0.98 24.37 1.40
CA TRP A 406 0.29 25.10 1.41
C TRP A 406 0.76 25.31 -0.03
N ASN A 407 1.84 26.07 -0.23
CA ASN A 407 2.36 26.32 -1.57
C ASN A 407 3.02 25.05 -2.12
N ALA A 408 2.66 24.68 -3.36
CA ALA A 408 3.18 23.49 -4.01
C ALA A 408 4.70 23.49 -4.19
N ASP A 409 5.31 24.66 -4.25
CA ASP A 409 6.75 24.83 -4.41
C ASP A 409 7.54 24.60 -3.10
N GLU A 410 6.87 24.64 -1.95
CA GLU A 410 7.52 24.51 -0.64
C GLU A 410 7.80 23.05 -0.27
N ALA A 411 6.83 22.18 -0.50
CA ALA A 411 6.89 20.79 -0.09
C ALA A 411 5.85 19.94 -0.82
N LYS A 412 6.15 18.66 -1.05
CA LYS A 412 5.24 17.72 -1.72
C LYS A 412 4.13 17.18 -0.80
N GLY A 413 4.50 16.86 0.44
CA GLY A 413 3.60 16.33 1.47
C GLY A 413 3.63 17.17 2.73
N LEU A 414 2.62 17.01 3.59
CA LEU A 414 2.56 17.73 4.86
C LEU A 414 3.71 17.35 5.80
N ASP A 415 4.19 16.11 5.76
CA ASP A 415 5.36 15.68 6.53
C ASP A 415 6.63 16.45 6.12
N ASP A 416 6.84 16.67 4.81
CA ASP A 416 7.96 17.44 4.29
C ASP A 416 7.82 18.93 4.66
N LEU A 417 6.61 19.50 4.55
CA LEU A 417 6.34 20.90 4.91
C LEU A 417 6.67 21.19 6.38
N LEU A 418 6.12 20.36 7.26
CA LEU A 418 6.33 20.48 8.70
C LEU A 418 7.80 20.23 9.05
N HIS A 419 8.49 19.33 8.36
CA HIS A 419 9.93 19.10 8.56
C HIS A 419 10.76 20.36 8.26
N LEU A 420 10.37 21.14 7.25
CA LEU A 420 10.96 22.45 6.92
C LEU A 420 10.56 23.56 7.89
N LYS A 421 9.82 23.25 8.97
CA LYS A 421 9.25 24.21 9.93
C LYS A 421 8.27 25.20 9.31
N LEU A 422 7.73 24.87 8.14
CA LEU A 422 6.64 25.59 7.49
C LEU A 422 5.31 25.02 7.99
N ILE A 423 4.25 25.83 7.90
CA ILE A 423 2.94 25.49 8.46
C ILE A 423 1.86 25.60 7.40
N PRO A 424 0.91 24.64 7.35
CA PRO A 424 -0.18 24.70 6.39
C PRO A 424 -1.26 25.68 6.88
N THR A 425 -2.02 26.21 5.93
CA THR A 425 -3.32 26.81 6.22
C THR A 425 -4.37 25.70 6.29
N ILE A 426 -5.20 25.69 7.34
CA ILE A 426 -6.30 24.74 7.48
C ILE A 426 -7.60 25.42 7.05
N VAL A 427 -8.28 24.85 6.06
CA VAL A 427 -9.50 25.41 5.47
C VAL A 427 -10.63 24.40 5.61
N ARG A 428 -11.81 24.87 6.04
CA ARG A 428 -13.03 24.07 6.07
C ARG A 428 -13.61 23.92 4.66
N ILE A 429 -13.97 22.71 4.28
CA ILE A 429 -14.54 22.39 2.96
C ILE A 429 -16.01 21.95 3.06
N ALA A 430 -16.40 21.27 4.15
CA ALA A 430 -17.78 20.83 4.38
C ALA A 430 -18.13 20.87 5.87
#